data_AF-A0A150PA16-F1
#
_entry.id   AF-A0A150PA16-F1
#
_cell.length_a   1.000
_cell.length_b   1.000
_cell.length_c   1.000
_cell.angle_alpha   90.00
_cell.angle_beta   90.00
_cell.angle_gamma   90.00
#
_symmetry.space_group_name_H-M   'P 1'
#
loop_
_entity.id
_entity.type
_entity.pdbx_description
1 polymer ?
#
loop_
_entity_poly.entity_id
_entity_poly.type
_entity_poly.pdbx_seq_one_letter_code
_entity_poly.pdbx_strand_id
1 'polypeptide(L)'
;AMFTVTVRAPGGPLPADTTVRVAWSAGEEPAFVLNDPTTWKTLDEANLVCAVDRAKPPPEALEALVCELWTAGVARVEISGTGYEDLEQTLAPVMSEMCEDFIPQQVTIELVPVVDEGDEE
;
A
#
# COMPACT_ATOMS: atom_id res chain seq x y z
N ALA A 1 4.89 3.02 15.55
CA ALA A 1 5.84 2.60 14.49
C ALA A 1 5.43 3.20 13.16
N MET A 2 6.38 3.41 12.26
CA MET A 2 6.15 3.95 10.91
C MET A 2 6.71 3.00 9.86
N PHE A 3 5.94 2.77 8.79
CA PHE A 3 6.38 2.08 7.59
C PHE A 3 6.27 3.03 6.39
N THR A 4 7.28 3.03 5.53
CA THR A 4 7.20 3.59 4.17
C THR A 4 7.05 2.43 3.20
N VAL A 5 5.83 2.24 2.69
CA VAL A 5 5.49 1.19 1.73
C VAL A 5 5.57 1.76 0.32
N THR A 6 6.43 1.20 -0.52
CA THR A 6 6.53 1.55 -1.94
C THR A 6 5.93 0.41 -2.76
N VAL A 7 4.82 0.67 -3.44
CA VAL A 7 4.16 -0.29 -4.33
C VAL A 7 4.59 -0.01 -5.77
N ARG A 8 4.94 -1.07 -6.51
CA ARG A 8 5.34 -1.01 -7.92
C ARG A 8 4.74 -2.15 -8.72
N ALA A 9 4.56 -1.93 -10.02
CA ALA A 9 4.20 -2.98 -10.95
C ALA A 9 5.42 -3.40 -11.79
N PRO A 10 5.60 -4.69 -12.08
CA PRO A 10 6.66 -5.14 -12.97
C PRO A 10 6.36 -4.68 -14.40
N GLY A 11 7.30 -3.94 -15.00
CA GLY A 11 7.28 -3.61 -16.42
C GLY A 11 6.38 -2.45 -16.84
N GLY A 12 5.82 -1.67 -15.90
CA GLY A 12 4.97 -0.53 -16.26
C GLY A 12 4.42 0.28 -15.09
N PRO A 13 3.54 1.26 -15.37
CA PRO A 13 2.83 1.99 -14.32
C PRO A 13 1.86 1.08 -13.58
N LEU A 14 1.53 1.46 -12.35
CA LEU A 14 0.48 0.82 -11.56
C LEU A 14 -0.89 0.94 -12.25
N PRO A 15 -1.76 -0.07 -12.11
CA PRO A 15 -3.14 0.03 -12.60
C PRO A 15 -3.87 1.16 -11.87
N ALA A 16 -4.71 1.90 -12.60
CA ALA A 16 -5.41 3.07 -12.05
C ALA A 16 -6.32 2.72 -10.87
N ASP A 17 -6.86 1.49 -10.83
CA ASP A 17 -7.69 0.96 -9.74
C ASP A 17 -6.89 0.35 -8.58
N THR A 18 -5.56 0.55 -8.53
CA THR A 18 -4.72 0.07 -7.42
C THR A 18 -5.32 0.50 -6.09
N THR A 19 -5.64 -0.49 -5.26
CA THR A 19 -6.27 -0.31 -3.96
C THR A 19 -5.33 -0.81 -2.88
N VAL A 20 -5.19 -0.03 -1.81
CA VAL A 20 -4.41 -0.41 -0.62
C VAL A 20 -5.36 -0.46 0.58
N ARG A 21 -5.43 -1.61 1.23
CA ARG A 21 -6.21 -1.84 2.45
C ARG A 21 -5.26 -2.16 3.59
N VAL A 22 -5.59 -1.67 4.77
CA VAL A 22 -4.82 -1.96 5.98
C VAL A 22 -5.77 -2.46 7.05
N ALA A 23 -5.43 -3.59 7.63
CA ALA A 23 -6.16 -4.22 8.72
C ALA A 23 -5.22 -4.49 9.90
N TRP A 24 -5.77 -4.45 11.11
CA TRP A 24 -5.10 -4.83 12.34
C TRP A 24 -6.08 -5.53 13.28
N SER A 25 -5.58 -6.05 14.39
CA SER A 25 -6.41 -6.79 15.36
C SER A 25 -7.59 -5.99 15.92
N ALA A 26 -7.49 -4.65 15.93
CA ALA A 26 -8.53 -3.75 16.43
C ALA A 26 -9.56 -3.29 15.36
N GLY A 27 -9.41 -3.64 14.09
CA GLY A 27 -10.26 -3.16 13.00
C GLY A 27 -9.53 -2.94 11.67
N GLU A 28 -10.22 -2.29 10.73
CA GLU A 28 -9.74 -2.01 9.38
C GLU A 28 -9.76 -0.51 9.13
N GLU A 29 -8.77 -0.01 8.40
CA GLU A 29 -8.73 1.36 7.92
C GLU A 29 -9.60 1.54 6.68
N PRO A 30 -10.05 2.78 6.40
CA PRO A 30 -10.58 3.12 5.09
C PRO A 30 -9.57 2.76 3.98
N ALA A 31 -10.06 2.08 2.94
CA ALA A 31 -9.22 1.75 1.79
C ALA A 31 -8.77 3.00 1.04
N PHE A 32 -7.54 2.99 0.55
CA PHE A 32 -7.05 3.95 -0.44
C PHE A 32 -7.25 3.37 -1.84
N VAL A 33 -7.74 4.16 -2.79
CA VAL A 33 -7.89 3.78 -4.20
C VAL A 33 -7.25 4.84 -5.09
N LEU A 34 -6.35 4.43 -5.97
CA LEU A 34 -5.52 5.34 -6.76
C LEU A 34 -6.35 6.23 -7.71
N ASN A 35 -7.44 5.73 -8.30
CA ASN A 35 -8.31 6.51 -9.18
C ASN A 35 -9.47 7.23 -8.48
N ASP A 36 -9.60 7.13 -7.15
CA ASP A 36 -10.67 7.77 -6.40
C ASP A 36 -10.12 8.77 -5.36
N PRO A 37 -10.05 10.08 -5.70
CA PRO A 37 -9.56 11.12 -4.80
C PRO A 37 -10.32 11.25 -3.48
N THR A 38 -11.55 10.73 -3.41
CA THR A 38 -12.34 10.79 -2.16
C THR A 38 -11.78 9.89 -1.06
N THR A 39 -10.97 8.90 -1.46
CA THR A 39 -10.26 7.98 -0.56
C THR A 39 -8.90 8.51 -0.10
N TRP A 40 -8.42 9.62 -0.67
CA TRP A 40 -7.09 10.16 -0.35
C TRP A 40 -7.13 10.94 0.96
N LYS A 41 -6.86 10.23 2.05
CA LYS A 41 -6.86 10.73 3.42
C LYS A 41 -5.55 11.38 3.81
N THR A 42 -5.61 12.24 4.82
CA THR A 42 -4.45 12.79 5.54
C THR A 42 -4.29 12.12 6.90
N LEU A 43 -3.15 12.40 7.55
CA LEU A 43 -2.77 11.87 8.85
C LEU A 43 -3.79 12.14 9.97
N ASP A 44 -4.61 13.16 9.81
CA ASP A 44 -5.69 13.52 10.74
C ASP A 44 -6.96 12.67 10.54
N GLU A 45 -7.07 11.97 9.41
CA GLU A 45 -8.23 11.15 9.02
C GLU A 45 -7.94 9.65 9.02
N ALA A 46 -6.70 9.24 8.72
CA ALA A 46 -6.30 7.85 8.60
C ALA A 46 -4.82 7.65 8.95
N ASN A 47 -4.46 6.40 9.22
CA ASN A 47 -3.10 5.98 9.53
C ASN A 47 -2.33 5.52 8.29
N LEU A 48 -2.98 5.39 7.14
CA LEU A 48 -2.36 5.19 5.84
C LEU A 48 -2.51 6.47 5.01
N VAL A 49 -1.39 7.04 4.55
CA VAL A 49 -1.38 8.21 3.66
C VAL A 49 -0.48 7.91 2.48
N CYS A 50 -1.02 7.99 1.27
CA CYS A 50 -0.24 7.80 0.05
C CYS A 50 0.13 9.15 -0.59
N ALA A 51 1.33 9.21 -1.17
CA ALA A 51 1.92 10.39 -1.78
C ALA A 51 1.29 10.69 -3.15
N VAL A 52 0.06 11.20 -3.12
CA VAL A 52 -0.70 11.67 -4.27
C VAL A 52 -1.05 13.16 -4.13
N ASP A 53 -1.06 13.89 -5.23
CA ASP A 53 -1.41 15.30 -5.24
C ASP A 53 -2.93 15.47 -5.26
N ARG A 54 -3.53 15.70 -4.09
CA ARG A 54 -4.98 15.87 -3.89
C ARG A 54 -5.59 17.05 -4.65
N ALA A 55 -4.76 17.99 -5.15
CA ALA A 55 -5.23 19.12 -5.96
C ALA A 55 -5.27 18.80 -7.46
N LYS A 56 -4.81 17.60 -7.86
CA LYS A 56 -4.75 17.15 -9.24
C LYS A 56 -5.67 15.95 -9.48
N PRO A 57 -6.05 15.69 -10.75
CA PRO A 57 -6.70 14.45 -11.10
C PRO A 57 -5.80 13.24 -10.76
N PRO A 58 -6.38 12.04 -10.61
CA PRO A 58 -5.63 10.80 -10.47
C PRO A 58 -4.51 10.66 -11.51
N PRO A 59 -3.32 10.19 -11.12
CA PRO A 59 -2.22 10.01 -12.04
C PRO A 59 -2.51 8.85 -13.01
N GLU A 60 -2.36 9.09 -14.32
CA GLU A 60 -2.66 8.10 -15.37
C GLU A 60 -1.52 7.06 -15.55
N ALA A 61 -0.29 7.40 -15.16
CA ALA A 61 0.89 6.55 -15.34
C ALA A 61 1.83 6.63 -14.13
N LEU A 62 1.34 6.24 -12.95
CA LEU A 62 2.13 6.27 -11.73
C LEU A 62 3.07 5.05 -11.66
N GLU A 63 4.38 5.27 -11.77
CA GLU A 63 5.38 4.18 -11.73
C GLU A 63 5.53 3.55 -10.34
N ALA A 64 5.38 4.35 -9.29
CA ALA A 64 5.48 3.90 -7.91
C ALA A 64 4.53 4.69 -7.01
N LEU A 65 3.75 3.97 -6.22
CA LEU A 65 2.92 4.54 -5.17
C LEU A 65 3.66 4.42 -3.84
N VAL A 66 3.98 5.55 -3.23
CA VAL A 66 4.62 5.59 -1.91
C VAL A 66 3.54 5.92 -0.89
N CYS A 67 3.39 5.06 0.12
CA CYS A 67 2.48 5.29 1.24
C CYS A 67 3.23 5.23 2.56
N GLU A 68 2.86 6.10 3.48
CA GLU A 68 3.31 6.10 4.85
C GLU A 68 2.20 5.49 5.71
N LEU A 69 2.56 4.49 6.50
CA LEU A 69 1.66 3.76 7.39
C LEU A 69 2.14 3.90 8.84
N TRP A 70 1.29 4.43 9.69
CA TRP A 70 1.50 4.50 11.13
C TRP A 70 0.72 3.38 11.82
N THR A 71 1.38 2.67 12.73
CA THR A 71 0.73 1.58 13.47
C THR A 71 1.34 1.43 14.86
N ALA A 72 0.50 1.01 15.81
CA ALA A 72 0.92 0.65 17.17
C ALA A 72 1.35 -0.83 17.29
N GLY A 73 1.18 -1.64 16.24
CA GLY A 73 1.45 -3.08 16.27
C GLY A 73 1.53 -3.70 14.88
N VAL A 74 1.33 -5.02 14.82
CA VAL A 74 1.29 -5.77 13.56
C VAL A 74 0.13 -5.26 12.72
N ALA A 75 0.41 -4.94 11.45
CA ALA A 75 -0.58 -4.51 10.47
C ALA A 75 -0.51 -5.44 9.26
N ARG A 76 -1.67 -5.78 8.72
CA ARG A 76 -1.82 -6.52 7.47
C ARG A 76 -2.13 -5.52 6.37
N VAL A 77 -1.34 -5.54 5.31
CA VAL A 77 -1.50 -4.69 4.13
C VAL A 77 -1.93 -5.59 2.97
N GLU A 78 -3.05 -5.24 2.35
CA GLU A 78 -3.59 -5.92 1.19
C GLU A 78 -3.58 -4.96 0.02
N ILE A 79 -3.04 -5.39 -1.12
CA ILE A 79 -2.93 -4.58 -2.33
C ILE A 79 -3.56 -5.35 -3.49
N SER A 80 -4.48 -4.71 -4.19
CA SER A 80 -5.19 -5.27 -5.33
C SER A 80 -5.17 -4.29 -6.49
N GLY A 81 -5.21 -4.81 -7.72
CA GLY A 81 -5.34 -3.99 -8.92
C GLY A 81 -5.50 -4.84 -10.17
N THR A 82 -6.23 -4.33 -11.15
CA THR A 82 -6.54 -5.06 -12.39
C THR A 82 -5.26 -5.53 -13.08
N GLY A 83 -5.22 -6.82 -13.44
CA GLY A 83 -4.08 -7.46 -14.10
C GLY A 83 -3.00 -7.98 -13.14
N TYR A 84 -3.17 -7.83 -11.83
CA TYR A 84 -2.25 -8.32 -10.80
C TYR A 84 -2.99 -9.17 -9.77
N GLU A 85 -2.27 -10.13 -9.18
CA GLU A 85 -2.77 -10.92 -8.06
C GLU A 85 -2.95 -10.04 -6.82
N ASP A 86 -3.99 -10.33 -6.04
CA ASP A 86 -4.18 -9.69 -4.75
C ASP A 86 -3.06 -10.13 -3.81
N LEU A 87 -2.27 -9.16 -3.35
CA LEU A 87 -1.12 -9.40 -2.49
C LEU A 87 -1.46 -9.05 -1.05
N GLU A 88 -1.25 -10.01 -0.15
CA GLU A 88 -1.35 -9.82 1.29
C GLU A 88 0.04 -9.87 1.93
N GLN A 89 0.39 -8.86 2.73
CA GLN A 89 1.64 -8.82 3.47
C GLN A 89 1.43 -8.37 4.92
N THR A 90 2.05 -9.10 5.85
CA THR A 90 2.03 -8.73 7.27
C THR A 90 3.28 -7.94 7.62
N LEU A 91 3.10 -6.73 8.16
CA LEU A 91 4.15 -5.82 8.60
C LEU A 91 4.23 -5.82 10.13
N ALA A 92 5.41 -6.17 10.65
CA ALA A 92 5.68 -6.21 12.08
C ALA A 92 6.68 -5.10 12.48
N PRO A 93 6.32 -4.21 13.43
CA PRO A 93 7.25 -3.22 13.95
C PRO A 93 8.50 -3.84 14.57
N VAL A 94 9.67 -3.31 14.23
CA VAL A 94 10.96 -3.70 14.83
C VAL A 94 11.40 -2.64 15.84
N MET A 95 11.67 -3.07 17.07
CA MET A 95 12.14 -2.20 18.15
C MET A 95 13.68 -2.13 18.16
N SER A 96 14.23 -0.93 18.30
CA SER A 96 15.65 -0.71 18.53
C SER A 96 15.99 -0.93 19.99
N GLU A 97 16.94 -1.82 20.28
CA GLU A 97 17.49 -1.97 21.63
C GLU A 97 18.27 -0.73 22.09
N MET A 98 18.78 0.08 21.15
CA MET A 98 19.56 1.30 21.46
C MET A 98 18.69 2.51 21.79
N CYS A 99 17.50 2.60 21.21
CA CYS A 99 16.62 3.77 21.35
C CYS A 99 15.35 3.47 22.15
N GLU A 100 15.12 2.20 22.53
CA GLU A 100 13.90 1.72 23.20
C GLU A 100 12.59 2.13 22.49
N ASP A 101 12.67 2.31 21.16
CA ASP A 101 11.57 2.79 20.32
C ASP A 101 11.52 2.01 18.99
N PHE A 102 10.43 2.16 18.23
CA PHE A 102 10.26 1.50 16.94
C PHE A 102 11.03 2.23 15.84
N ILE A 103 11.83 1.47 15.09
CA ILE A 103 12.59 2.04 13.97
C ILE A 103 11.64 2.21 12.77
N PRO A 104 11.69 3.34 12.04
CA PRO A 104 11.02 3.46 10.75
C PRO A 104 11.51 2.39 9.78
N GLN A 105 10.59 1.69 9.13
CA GLN A 105 10.90 0.60 8.20
C GLN A 105 10.50 0.96 6.78
N GLN A 106 11.32 0.60 5.81
CA GLN A 106 11.01 0.74 4.39
C GLN A 106 10.69 -0.62 3.80
N VAL A 107 9.57 -0.70 3.10
CA VAL A 107 9.06 -1.92 2.49
C VAL A 107 8.79 -1.63 1.03
N THR A 108 9.31 -2.44 0.13
CA THR A 108 8.98 -2.37 -1.30
C THR A 108 8.17 -3.60 -1.64
N ILE A 109 7.00 -3.38 -2.22
CA ILE A 109 6.08 -4.42 -2.67
C ILE A 109 6.00 -4.31 -4.19
N GLU A 110 6.39 -5.37 -4.87
CA GLU A 110 6.23 -5.52 -6.31
C GLU A 110 5.02 -6.41 -6.56
N LEU A 111 4.07 -5.92 -7.36
CA LEU A 111 2.86 -6.68 -7.72
C LEU A 111 3.21 -7.86 -8.61
N VAL A 112 2.48 -8.95 -8.49
CA VAL A 112 2.66 -10.13 -9.34
C VAL A 112 1.56 -10.11 -10.40
N PRO A 113 1.88 -10.12 -11.71
CA PRO A 113 0.86 -10.11 -12.75
C PRO A 113 0.08 -11.42 -12.69
N VAL A 114 -1.24 -11.35 -12.89
CA VAL A 114 -2.05 -12.58 -13.04
C VAL A 114 -1.57 -13.26 -14.32
N VAL A 115 -0.93 -14.41 -14.19
CA VAL A 115 -0.69 -15.27 -15.34
C VAL A 115 -2.02 -15.93 -15.69
N ASP A 116 -2.57 -15.57 -16.84
CA ASP A 116 -3.65 -16.35 -17.43
C ASP A 116 -3.01 -17.68 -17.86
N GLU A 117 -3.10 -18.72 -17.02
CA GLU A 117 -2.84 -20.09 -17.42
C GLU A 117 -3.95 -20.52 -18.39
N GLY A 118 -3.91 -19.97 -19.60
CA GLY A 118 -4.73 -20.37 -20.73
C GLY A 118 -3.97 -21.32 -21.64
N ASP A 119 -4.52 -22.52 -21.79
CA ASP A 119 -4.21 -23.58 -22.77
C ASP A 119 -3.05 -24.56 -22.44
N GLU A 120 -3.38 -25.62 -21.71
CA GLU A 120 -2.96 -26.97 -22.10
C GLU A 120 -4.22 -27.78 -22.49
N GLU A 121 -4.50 -27.76 -23.80
CA GLU A 121 -5.22 -28.72 -24.68
C GLU A 121 -6.36 -29.63 -24.14
#